data_AF-A0A9L0TPY5-F1
#
_entry.id   AF-A0A9L0TPY5-F1
#
_cell.length_a   1.000
_cell.length_b   1.000
_cell.length_c   1.000
_cell.angle_alpha   90.00
_cell.angle_beta   90.00
_cell.angle_gamma   90.00
#
_symmetry.space_group_name_H-M   'P 1'
#
loop_
_entity.id
_entity.type
_entity.pdbx_description
1 polymer ?
#
loop_
_entity_poly.entity_id
_entity_poly.type
_entity_poly.pdbx_seq_one_letter_code
_entity_poly.pdbx_strand_id
1 'polypeptide(L)'
;MISPDPRPSPGLARRAESYEAKCERRQETREGRRRRPNVTTCRQVEKALRTQQREQLQRARQQQFFRRRNLELEEESKARSSQAREHGPSRRTGQATDLKEPLSWAKRISSSRQQVTGTRSEVFPTQHHPPSGVQRDLADNLPSQAGGLPPQDSSVKKPAKYHRGTQTKAEETQPTIKNDASQQTNYGVAVLDKEIIQLSEYLKEALQRELVLKQKMVILQDLLSTLIRASDSSWKGQLNEDKLKGKLRSLENQLYTCTQKYSPWGMKKVLLEMEDQKNSYEQKAKESLQKVLEEKMSAEQQLQSTQRSLALAEQKCEEWRSQYEALKEDWKTLGTQYRELESQLHVLQSKLQGADSRDLQMNQALRLLENEHQELQAKIECLQGDRDLCSSDTQHLQDQLKRSEEEKLALVTKVQQLQSLLQNQSLQLQEQEKLLTKKDQALPVWSPKPSSNEAEPEGTGKEKDWDSRDELQKKTLQLQAKEKECRELHSELDNLSDEYLSCLRKLQHCREELNQSQQQPRRVRGSLLLYSPG
;
A
#
# COMPACT_ATOMS: atom_id res chain seq x y z
N MET A 1 -73.99 -7.71 39.46
CA MET A 1 -73.67 -9.16 39.39
C MET A 1 -74.32 -9.71 38.13
N ILE A 2 -73.58 -9.79 37.02
CA ILE A 2 -74.05 -10.48 35.80
C ILE A 2 -72.89 -11.39 35.40
N SER A 3 -73.12 -12.71 35.39
CA SER A 3 -72.09 -13.69 35.10
C SER A 3 -71.67 -13.66 33.63
N PRO A 4 -70.38 -13.88 33.31
CA PRO A 4 -69.95 -14.05 31.93
C PRO A 4 -70.37 -15.43 31.39
N ASP A 5 -70.96 -15.43 30.20
CA ASP A 5 -71.38 -16.64 29.48
C ASP A 5 -70.19 -17.56 29.15
N PRO A 6 -70.32 -18.90 29.20
CA PRO A 6 -69.20 -19.80 28.95
C PRO A 6 -68.84 -19.83 27.47
N ARG A 7 -67.56 -19.56 27.15
CA ARG A 7 -67.06 -19.61 25.76
C ARG A 7 -67.22 -21.03 25.20
N PRO A 8 -67.76 -21.20 23.97
CA PRO A 8 -67.85 -22.51 23.34
C PRO A 8 -66.46 -23.07 22.98
N SER A 9 -66.35 -24.39 23.00
CA SER A 9 -65.10 -25.14 22.84
C SER A 9 -64.41 -24.86 21.48
N PRO A 10 -63.06 -24.82 21.40
CA PRO A 10 -62.34 -24.28 20.22
C PRO A 10 -62.52 -25.03 18.89
N GLY A 11 -63.13 -26.23 18.90
CA GLY A 11 -63.27 -27.09 17.73
C GLY A 11 -64.46 -26.76 16.82
N LEU A 12 -65.59 -26.29 17.37
CA LEU A 12 -66.84 -26.16 16.61
C LEU A 12 -67.06 -24.77 16.00
N ALA A 13 -66.51 -23.71 16.60
CA ALA A 13 -66.66 -22.35 16.09
C ALA A 13 -66.04 -22.15 14.69
N ARG A 14 -65.02 -22.93 14.30
CA ARG A 14 -64.23 -22.71 13.08
C ARG A 14 -64.96 -22.90 11.74
N ARG A 15 -66.12 -23.55 11.71
CA ARG A 15 -66.84 -23.82 10.45
C ARG A 15 -67.70 -22.67 9.95
N ALA A 16 -68.23 -21.83 10.85
CA ALA A 16 -69.19 -20.77 10.54
C ALA A 16 -68.58 -19.35 10.48
N GLU A 17 -67.25 -19.24 10.37
CA GLU A 17 -66.55 -17.95 10.43
C GLU A 17 -66.59 -17.22 9.08
N SER A 18 -67.00 -15.94 9.10
CA SER A 18 -66.94 -15.02 7.96
C SER A 18 -65.52 -14.90 7.39
N TYR A 19 -65.42 -14.51 6.12
CA TYR A 19 -64.15 -14.28 5.44
C TYR A 19 -63.32 -13.18 6.12
N GLU A 20 -63.96 -12.11 6.57
CA GLU A 20 -63.31 -10.99 7.29
C GLU A 20 -62.70 -11.47 8.62
N ALA A 21 -63.46 -12.19 9.43
CA ALA A 21 -62.98 -12.80 10.68
C ALA A 21 -61.84 -13.83 10.47
N LYS A 22 -61.65 -14.36 9.25
CA LYS A 22 -60.48 -15.17 8.87
C LYS A 22 -59.30 -14.30 8.43
N CYS A 23 -59.54 -13.15 7.79
CA CYS A 23 -58.51 -12.18 7.42
C CYS A 23 -57.93 -11.47 8.65
N GLU A 24 -58.78 -10.98 9.56
CA GLU A 24 -58.36 -10.31 10.80
C GLU A 24 -57.46 -11.22 11.64
N ARG A 25 -57.87 -12.44 11.98
CA ARG A 25 -57.02 -13.37 12.74
C ARG A 25 -55.73 -13.77 12.01
N ARG A 26 -55.72 -13.77 10.66
CA ARG A 26 -54.47 -13.93 9.89
C ARG A 26 -53.56 -12.72 10.05
N GLN A 27 -54.13 -11.51 10.12
CA GLN A 27 -53.39 -10.27 10.41
C GLN A 27 -52.89 -10.24 11.85
N GLU A 28 -53.74 -10.50 12.86
CA GLU A 28 -53.33 -10.63 14.27
C GLU A 28 -52.23 -11.67 14.46
N THR A 29 -52.32 -12.82 13.78
CA THR A 29 -51.28 -13.86 13.82
C THR A 29 -49.96 -13.38 13.19
N ARG A 30 -50.01 -12.50 12.18
CA ARG A 30 -48.83 -11.88 11.57
C ARG A 30 -48.25 -10.78 12.46
N GLU A 31 -49.08 -9.95 13.07
CA GLU A 31 -48.65 -8.87 13.98
C GLU A 31 -48.11 -9.42 15.30
N GLY A 32 -48.75 -10.44 15.88
CA GLY A 32 -48.25 -11.19 17.04
C GLY A 32 -46.95 -11.96 16.77
N ARG A 33 -46.61 -12.21 15.49
CA ARG A 33 -45.26 -12.70 15.08
C ARG A 33 -44.27 -11.55 14.88
N ARG A 34 -44.71 -10.37 14.42
CA ARG A 34 -43.86 -9.15 14.31
C ARG A 34 -43.45 -8.58 15.67
N ARG A 35 -44.31 -8.66 16.69
CA ARG A 35 -44.03 -8.15 18.05
C ARG A 35 -43.26 -9.11 18.96
N ARG A 36 -42.91 -10.32 18.50
CA ARG A 36 -42.02 -11.23 19.24
C ARG A 36 -40.55 -10.91 18.90
N PRO A 37 -39.66 -10.71 19.88
CA PRO A 37 -38.23 -10.74 19.64
C PRO A 37 -37.85 -12.09 18.99
N ASN A 38 -37.05 -12.05 17.91
CA ASN A 38 -36.63 -13.25 17.19
C ASN A 38 -35.55 -14.04 17.97
N VAL A 39 -35.96 -14.69 19.06
CA VAL A 39 -35.12 -15.64 19.79
C VAL A 39 -35.17 -17.00 19.08
N THR A 40 -34.42 -17.11 17.99
CA THR A 40 -34.11 -18.42 17.41
C THR A 40 -33.08 -19.13 18.30
N THR A 41 -33.48 -20.21 18.96
CA THR A 41 -32.61 -21.04 19.81
C THR A 41 -31.36 -21.55 19.09
N CYS A 42 -31.36 -21.63 17.76
CA CYS A 42 -30.19 -21.95 16.94
C CYS A 42 -29.02 -20.93 17.01
N ARG A 43 -29.16 -19.79 17.71
CA ARG A 43 -28.09 -18.77 17.85
C ARG A 43 -27.59 -18.54 19.27
N GLN A 44 -28.07 -19.29 20.27
CA GLN A 44 -27.63 -19.20 21.68
C GLN A 44 -26.91 -20.48 22.17
N VAL A 45 -25.97 -20.98 21.37
CA VAL A 45 -24.92 -21.86 21.89
C VAL A 45 -23.61 -21.07 21.92
N GLU A 46 -22.99 -21.05 23.09
CA GLU A 46 -21.95 -20.14 23.55
C GLU A 46 -20.94 -19.71 22.47
N LYS A 47 -20.86 -18.39 22.27
CA LYS A 47 -19.82 -17.79 21.43
C LYS A 47 -18.42 -18.19 21.92
N ALA A 48 -18.21 -18.25 23.24
CA ALA A 48 -16.95 -18.60 23.90
C ALA A 48 -16.39 -19.96 23.44
N LEU A 49 -17.20 -21.03 23.51
CA LEU A 49 -16.80 -22.38 23.09
C LEU A 49 -16.47 -22.43 21.60
N ARG A 50 -17.24 -21.71 20.76
CA ARG A 50 -16.97 -21.62 19.30
C ARG A 50 -15.71 -20.82 18.97
N THR A 51 -15.37 -19.78 19.73
CA THR A 51 -14.06 -19.10 19.59
C THR A 51 -12.93 -20.02 20.02
N GLN A 52 -13.03 -20.70 21.16
CA GLN A 52 -12.01 -21.64 21.63
C GLN A 52 -11.76 -22.77 20.62
N GLN A 53 -12.82 -23.35 20.05
CA GLN A 53 -12.72 -24.40 19.03
C GLN A 53 -12.15 -23.87 17.70
N ARG A 54 -12.50 -22.63 17.29
CA ARG A 54 -11.86 -21.97 16.14
C ARG A 54 -10.37 -21.73 16.36
N GLU A 55 -9.98 -21.22 17.52
CA GLU A 55 -8.58 -21.00 17.86
C GLU A 55 -7.79 -22.31 17.94
N GLN A 56 -8.35 -23.38 18.51
CA GLN A 56 -7.73 -24.71 18.49
C GLN A 56 -7.50 -25.20 17.06
N LEU A 57 -8.49 -25.09 16.18
CA LEU A 57 -8.35 -25.45 14.76
C LEU A 57 -7.34 -24.56 14.03
N GLN A 58 -7.23 -23.27 14.40
CA GLN A 58 -6.27 -22.33 13.82
C GLN A 58 -4.84 -22.61 14.29
N ARG A 59 -4.63 -22.88 15.59
CA ARG A 59 -3.35 -23.35 16.16
C ARG A 59 -2.93 -24.68 15.54
N ALA A 60 -3.84 -25.64 15.39
CA ALA A 60 -3.55 -26.93 14.74
C ALA A 60 -3.14 -26.76 13.27
N ARG A 61 -3.78 -25.86 12.50
CA ARG A 61 -3.35 -25.53 11.13
C ARG A 61 -1.98 -24.86 11.09
N GLN A 62 -1.69 -23.95 12.02
CA GLN A 62 -0.36 -23.31 12.11
C GLN A 62 0.73 -24.34 12.44
N GLN A 63 0.51 -25.22 13.41
CA GLN A 63 1.44 -26.31 13.72
C GLN A 63 1.67 -27.26 12.53
N GLN A 64 0.62 -27.59 11.78
CA GLN A 64 0.74 -28.37 10.54
C GLN A 64 1.51 -27.62 9.44
N PHE A 65 1.34 -26.30 9.33
CA PHE A 65 2.08 -25.45 8.40
C PHE A 65 3.57 -25.37 8.75
N PHE A 66 3.90 -25.23 10.04
CA PHE A 66 5.28 -25.25 10.53
C PHE A 66 5.96 -26.62 10.31
N ARG A 67 5.30 -27.73 10.67
CA ARG A 67 5.80 -29.09 10.39
C ARG A 67 6.03 -29.34 8.90
N ARG A 68 5.10 -28.92 8.02
CA ARG A 68 5.24 -29.08 6.56
C ARG A 68 6.35 -28.23 5.92
N ARG A 69 6.92 -27.28 6.66
CA ARG A 69 8.00 -26.40 6.21
C ARG A 69 9.32 -26.62 6.96
N ASN A 70 9.40 -27.63 7.84
CA ASN A 70 10.53 -27.87 8.73
C ASN A 70 10.97 -26.61 9.51
N LEU A 71 10.01 -25.76 9.86
CA LEU A 71 10.21 -24.60 10.72
C LEU A 71 9.80 -25.00 12.14
N GLU A 72 10.66 -25.77 12.81
CA GLU A 72 10.51 -25.93 14.26
C GLU A 72 10.79 -24.59 14.95
N LEU A 73 9.95 -24.29 15.94
CA LEU A 73 10.12 -23.12 16.76
C LEU A 73 11.12 -23.51 17.85
N GLU A 74 12.37 -23.06 17.72
CA GLU A 74 13.39 -23.20 18.77
C GLU A 74 12.94 -22.46 20.04
N GLU A 75 12.26 -23.18 20.93
CA GLU A 75 12.31 -22.91 22.37
C GLU A 75 13.40 -23.79 23.00
N GLU A 76 14.65 -23.65 22.53
CA GLU A 76 15.79 -24.17 23.27
C GLU A 76 16.23 -23.20 24.38
N SER A 77 16.57 -23.79 25.53
CA SER A 77 17.51 -23.27 26.53
C SER A 77 17.07 -22.11 27.47
N LYS A 78 16.06 -22.36 28.34
CA LYS A 78 16.07 -21.75 29.70
C LYS A 78 15.28 -22.50 30.80
N ALA A 79 15.51 -23.81 30.93
CA ALA A 79 15.00 -24.59 32.07
C ALA A 79 15.92 -25.77 32.49
N ARG A 80 17.18 -25.49 32.84
CA ARG A 80 18.03 -26.37 33.67
C ARG A 80 18.79 -25.52 34.69
N SER A 81 18.96 -26.06 35.90
CA SER A 81 19.24 -25.32 37.14
C SER A 81 18.03 -24.48 37.58
N SER A 82 17.53 -24.53 38.82
CA SER A 82 18.08 -25.12 40.06
C SER A 82 16.96 -25.59 40.98
N GLN A 83 16.99 -26.85 41.44
CA GLN A 83 16.21 -27.29 42.59
C GLN A 83 17.02 -28.31 43.40
N ALA A 84 17.84 -27.81 44.33
CA ALA A 84 18.60 -28.62 45.27
C ALA A 84 18.85 -27.83 46.55
N ARG A 85 18.48 -28.43 47.70
CA ARG A 85 18.81 -28.04 49.08
C ARG A 85 18.28 -26.69 49.61
N GLU A 86 18.13 -26.49 50.92
CA GLU A 86 17.66 -27.34 52.04
C GLU A 86 17.56 -26.41 53.27
N HIS A 87 16.69 -26.74 54.23
CA HIS A 87 16.67 -26.33 55.66
C HIS A 87 17.08 -24.90 56.12
N GLY A 88 16.20 -24.27 56.93
CA GLY A 88 16.55 -23.16 57.86
C GLY A 88 17.26 -23.68 59.14
N PRO A 89 17.06 -23.13 60.36
CA PRO A 89 16.15 -22.03 60.78
C PRO A 89 16.77 -21.00 61.78
N SER A 90 16.04 -19.91 62.14
CA SER A 90 16.02 -19.24 63.47
C SER A 90 15.03 -18.04 63.42
N ARG A 91 13.94 -17.98 64.20
CA ARG A 91 13.78 -17.28 65.51
C ARG A 91 14.42 -15.86 65.59
N ARG A 92 13.76 -14.81 66.10
CA ARG A 92 12.40 -14.67 66.68
C ARG A 92 12.00 -13.16 66.77
N THR A 93 10.72 -12.86 66.52
CA THR A 93 9.88 -11.80 67.14
C THR A 93 10.46 -10.40 67.47
N GLY A 94 9.88 -9.37 66.81
CA GLY A 94 9.88 -7.97 67.26
C GLY A 94 8.92 -7.12 66.42
N GLN A 95 7.67 -6.94 66.87
CA GLN A 95 6.71 -5.98 66.30
C GLN A 95 7.12 -4.54 66.76
N ALA A 96 6.70 -3.42 66.15
CA ALA A 96 5.48 -3.18 65.37
C ALA A 96 5.57 -1.97 64.40
N THR A 97 4.71 -2.02 63.37
CA THR A 97 3.96 -0.91 62.71
C THR A 97 4.65 0.28 62.00
N ASP A 98 4.17 0.49 60.78
CA ASP A 98 3.97 1.75 60.05
C ASP A 98 5.15 2.55 59.45
N LEU A 99 5.65 1.99 58.34
CA LEU A 99 5.44 2.56 57.00
C LEU A 99 5.61 4.09 56.83
N LYS A 100 6.86 4.52 56.63
CA LYS A 100 7.17 5.50 55.57
C LYS A 100 8.44 5.14 54.80
N GLU A 101 8.37 5.31 53.48
CA GLU A 101 9.42 5.07 52.48
C GLU A 101 10.77 5.71 52.80
N PRO A 102 11.85 5.07 52.31
CA PRO A 102 12.81 5.82 51.51
C PRO A 102 13.12 5.15 50.15
N LEU A 103 12.81 5.90 49.09
CA LEU A 103 13.57 6.06 47.84
C LEU A 103 14.42 4.87 47.33
N SER A 104 13.91 4.11 46.37
CA SER A 104 14.73 3.63 45.25
C SER A 104 13.93 3.28 43.98
N TRP A 105 14.50 3.67 42.85
CA TRP A 105 14.24 3.28 41.45
C TRP A 105 13.07 2.31 41.15
N ALA A 106 11.99 2.82 40.52
CA ALA A 106 11.39 2.20 39.32
C ALA A 106 10.33 3.08 38.62
N LYS A 107 10.52 3.25 37.31
CA LYS A 107 9.54 3.54 36.24
C LYS A 107 8.04 3.56 36.63
N ARG A 108 7.36 4.69 36.37
CA ARG A 108 6.08 4.66 35.64
C ARG A 108 5.98 5.71 34.52
N ILE A 109 5.80 5.17 33.32
CA ILE A 109 4.76 5.51 32.34
C ILE A 109 4.68 6.96 31.85
N SER A 110 5.11 7.16 30.60
CA SER A 110 4.27 7.76 29.54
C SER A 110 4.85 7.45 28.17
N SER A 111 4.35 6.41 27.51
CA SER A 111 4.50 6.24 26.07
C SER A 111 3.20 5.69 25.50
N SER A 112 2.41 6.61 24.93
CA SER A 112 1.62 6.27 23.75
C SER A 112 2.58 5.72 22.70
N ARG A 113 2.28 4.55 22.13
CA ARG A 113 2.97 4.03 20.95
C ARG A 113 2.00 3.27 20.07
N GLN A 114 1.84 3.79 18.85
CA GLN A 114 1.21 3.10 17.74
C GLN A 114 1.99 1.83 17.36
N GLN A 115 1.26 0.78 17.01
CA GLN A 115 1.58 -0.17 15.94
C GLN A 115 0.28 -0.30 15.14
N VAL A 116 0.22 -0.01 13.83
CA VAL A 116 0.98 -0.57 12.71
C VAL A 116 0.73 -2.07 12.54
N THR A 117 -0.22 -2.36 11.65
CA THR A 117 -0.38 -3.62 10.90
C THR A 117 -0.78 -3.16 9.49
N GLY A 118 -0.22 -3.66 8.40
CA GLY A 118 0.56 -4.89 8.23
C GLY A 118 0.03 -5.59 6.97
N THR A 119 0.26 -4.96 5.82
CA THR A 119 -0.44 -5.20 4.55
C THR A 119 0.00 -6.50 3.85
N ARG A 120 -0.91 -7.17 3.14
CA ARG A 120 -0.56 -8.02 2.00
C ARG A 120 -1.66 -8.03 0.94
N SER A 121 -1.23 -7.89 -0.32
CA SER A 121 -2.06 -7.59 -1.51
C SER A 121 -2.57 -8.83 -2.23
N GLU A 122 -3.63 -8.68 -3.06
CA GLU A 122 -3.74 -9.38 -4.35
C GLU A 122 -4.75 -8.70 -5.33
N VAL A 123 -4.20 -8.31 -6.50
CA VAL A 123 -4.71 -8.26 -7.89
C VAL A 123 -6.22 -8.04 -8.22
N PHE A 124 -6.49 -7.11 -9.16
CA PHE A 124 -7.74 -7.00 -9.95
C PHE A 124 -7.49 -6.71 -11.45
N PRO A 125 -8.34 -7.28 -12.31
CA PRO A 125 -8.83 -6.70 -13.58
C PRO A 125 -10.39 -6.81 -13.69
N THR A 126 -11.18 -6.05 -14.46
CA THR A 126 -10.97 -4.96 -15.44
C THR A 126 -12.10 -3.88 -15.33
N GLN A 127 -12.45 -3.19 -16.42
CA GLN A 127 -13.43 -2.09 -16.59
C GLN A 127 -14.86 -2.56 -16.96
N HIS A 128 -15.89 -1.69 -16.79
CA HIS A 128 -16.62 -1.05 -17.92
C HIS A 128 -17.74 -0.06 -17.46
N HIS A 129 -17.64 1.18 -17.97
CA HIS A 129 -18.63 2.25 -18.30
C HIS A 129 -19.81 2.72 -17.38
N PRO A 130 -20.18 4.03 -17.46
CA PRO A 130 -21.26 4.65 -16.68
C PRO A 130 -22.59 4.84 -17.47
N PRO A 131 -23.71 5.19 -16.80
CA PRO A 131 -24.92 5.67 -17.47
C PRO A 131 -24.87 7.19 -17.72
N SER A 132 -25.29 7.60 -18.93
CA SER A 132 -25.42 9.00 -19.35
C SER A 132 -26.69 9.64 -18.78
N GLY A 133 -26.64 10.94 -18.46
CA GLY A 133 -27.83 11.75 -18.22
C GLY A 133 -28.42 12.31 -19.53
N VAL A 134 -29.68 12.74 -19.49
CA VAL A 134 -30.33 13.56 -20.52
C VAL A 134 -31.22 14.59 -19.83
N GLN A 135 -31.18 15.83 -20.32
CA GLN A 135 -31.83 17.01 -19.75
C GLN A 135 -32.73 17.71 -20.78
N ARG A 136 -34.04 17.67 -20.52
CA ARG A 136 -35.09 18.71 -20.73
C ARG A 136 -35.47 19.22 -22.15
N ASP A 137 -36.66 19.84 -22.17
CA ASP A 137 -37.24 20.84 -23.11
C ASP A 137 -37.79 20.32 -24.47
N LEU A 138 -38.87 20.88 -25.08
CA LEU A 138 -40.06 21.66 -24.64
C LEU A 138 -41.09 21.71 -25.81
N ALA A 139 -42.35 22.16 -25.57
CA ALA A 139 -43.36 22.60 -26.57
C ALA A 139 -44.03 21.49 -27.46
N ASP A 140 -45.28 21.59 -27.97
CA ASP A 140 -46.39 22.54 -27.75
C ASP A 140 -47.76 22.02 -28.27
N ASN A 141 -48.87 22.67 -27.84
CA ASN A 141 -50.23 22.74 -28.46
C ASN A 141 -51.26 21.56 -28.43
N LEU A 142 -52.52 21.98 -28.16
CA LEU A 142 -53.85 21.29 -28.19
C LEU A 142 -54.50 21.41 -29.61
N PRO A 143 -55.68 20.79 -29.97
CA PRO A 143 -56.88 20.54 -29.14
C PRO A 143 -57.76 19.29 -29.43
N SER A 144 -58.90 19.23 -28.72
CA SER A 144 -60.01 18.26 -28.72
C SER A 144 -60.50 17.64 -30.04
N GLN A 145 -61.00 16.39 -29.97
CA GLN A 145 -62.44 16.13 -30.23
C GLN A 145 -62.96 14.83 -29.59
N ALA A 146 -64.29 14.72 -29.48
CA ALA A 146 -64.99 13.56 -28.92
C ALA A 146 -65.46 12.59 -30.01
N GLY A 147 -65.53 11.30 -29.69
CA GLY A 147 -66.14 10.25 -30.51
C GLY A 147 -66.41 9.02 -29.66
N GLY A 148 -67.63 8.48 -29.70
CA GLY A 148 -68.07 7.43 -28.78
C GLY A 148 -68.40 6.10 -29.48
N LEU A 149 -68.12 5.00 -28.75
CA LEU A 149 -68.65 3.64 -28.93
C LEU A 149 -68.17 2.88 -30.20
N PRO A 150 -68.25 1.53 -30.28
CA PRO A 150 -68.87 0.57 -29.35
C PRO A 150 -67.88 -0.45 -28.71
N PRO A 151 -68.32 -1.31 -27.76
CA PRO A 151 -67.44 -2.28 -27.11
C PRO A 151 -67.13 -3.48 -28.03
N GLN A 152 -65.85 -3.91 -28.05
CA GLN A 152 -65.43 -5.18 -28.64
C GLN A 152 -65.13 -6.21 -27.54
N ASP A 153 -65.85 -7.32 -27.56
CA ASP A 153 -65.59 -8.51 -26.75
C ASP A 153 -64.27 -9.18 -27.15
N SER A 154 -63.16 -8.82 -26.50
CA SER A 154 -61.92 -9.58 -26.63
C SER A 154 -61.95 -10.82 -25.72
N SER A 155 -62.45 -11.94 -26.27
CA SER A 155 -62.47 -13.24 -25.59
C SER A 155 -61.11 -13.61 -24.99
N VAL A 156 -61.06 -13.86 -23.67
CA VAL A 156 -59.83 -14.26 -22.97
C VAL A 156 -59.44 -15.68 -23.38
N LYS A 157 -58.60 -15.81 -24.42
CA LYS A 157 -57.94 -17.08 -24.77
C LYS A 157 -56.98 -17.46 -23.64
N LYS A 158 -57.37 -18.48 -22.87
CA LYS A 158 -56.53 -19.11 -21.83
C LYS A 158 -55.21 -19.62 -22.46
N PRO A 159 -54.03 -19.22 -21.95
CA PRO A 159 -52.80 -19.94 -22.24
C PRO A 159 -52.84 -21.34 -21.62
N ALA A 160 -52.33 -22.34 -22.34
CA ALA A 160 -52.39 -23.74 -21.92
C ALA A 160 -51.53 -24.00 -20.66
N LYS A 161 -52.08 -24.78 -19.72
CA LYS A 161 -51.34 -25.29 -18.57
C LYS A 161 -50.44 -26.46 -18.97
N TYR A 162 -49.19 -26.22 -19.39
CA TYR A 162 -48.13 -27.24 -19.32
C TYR A 162 -46.73 -26.63 -19.20
N HIS A 163 -46.21 -26.48 -17.97
CA HIS A 163 -44.78 -26.69 -17.73
C HIS A 163 -44.59 -27.47 -16.44
N ARG A 164 -44.09 -28.70 -16.62
CA ARG A 164 -43.68 -29.65 -15.59
C ARG A 164 -42.62 -28.98 -14.70
N GLY A 165 -42.86 -28.93 -13.39
CA GLY A 165 -41.80 -28.58 -12.43
C GLY A 165 -40.78 -29.70 -12.37
N THR A 166 -39.53 -29.42 -12.72
CA THR A 166 -38.44 -30.40 -12.59
C THR A 166 -38.02 -30.48 -11.14
N GLN A 167 -38.45 -31.55 -10.46
CA GLN A 167 -37.85 -31.96 -9.20
C GLN A 167 -36.37 -32.26 -9.44
N THR A 168 -35.51 -31.84 -8.51
CA THR A 168 -34.15 -32.38 -8.40
C THR A 168 -34.24 -33.90 -8.31
N LYS A 169 -33.65 -34.60 -9.30
CA LYS A 169 -33.47 -36.06 -9.20
C LYS A 169 -32.57 -36.38 -8.00
N ALA A 170 -32.95 -37.42 -7.27
CA ALA A 170 -32.09 -38.04 -6.27
C ALA A 170 -30.95 -38.82 -6.95
N GLU A 171 -29.99 -39.23 -6.13
CA GLU A 171 -28.75 -39.92 -6.47
C GLU A 171 -28.94 -41.10 -7.45
N GLU A 172 -28.13 -41.13 -8.52
CA GLU A 172 -27.76 -42.36 -9.21
C GLU A 172 -26.23 -42.47 -9.19
N THR A 173 -25.77 -43.64 -8.75
CA THR A 173 -24.38 -44.06 -8.53
C THR A 173 -23.50 -43.83 -9.76
N GLN A 174 -22.28 -43.30 -9.56
CA GLN A 174 -21.16 -43.52 -10.48
C GLN A 174 -20.13 -44.50 -9.89
N PRO A 175 -19.55 -45.39 -10.71
CA PRO A 175 -18.66 -46.44 -10.25
C PRO A 175 -17.22 -45.96 -10.03
N THR A 176 -16.51 -46.66 -9.15
CA THR A 176 -15.08 -46.51 -8.89
C THR A 176 -14.25 -46.67 -10.17
N ILE A 177 -13.61 -45.59 -10.63
CA ILE A 177 -12.52 -45.66 -11.61
C ILE A 177 -11.26 -45.08 -10.96
N LYS A 178 -10.33 -45.98 -10.62
CA LYS A 178 -8.93 -45.62 -10.37
C LYS A 178 -8.28 -45.36 -11.74
N ASN A 179 -7.50 -44.28 -11.85
CA ASN A 179 -6.38 -44.05 -12.80
C ASN A 179 -5.76 -42.72 -12.33
N ASP A 180 -4.57 -42.68 -11.74
CA ASP A 180 -3.23 -43.03 -12.25
C ASP A 180 -2.68 -41.99 -13.25
N ALA A 181 -1.44 -41.57 -13.03
CA ALA A 181 -0.94 -40.25 -13.40
C ALA A 181 0.05 -40.30 -14.58
N SER A 182 -0.47 -40.53 -15.79
CA SER A 182 0.25 -40.20 -17.03
C SER A 182 -0.75 -39.99 -18.19
N GLN A 183 -0.29 -39.36 -19.29
CA GLN A 183 -1.07 -39.00 -20.49
C GLN A 183 -1.98 -37.74 -20.40
N GLN A 184 -1.36 -36.57 -20.24
CA GLN A 184 -1.77 -35.41 -21.06
C GLN A 184 -1.36 -35.72 -22.52
N THR A 185 -2.15 -35.45 -23.56
CA THR A 185 -2.44 -34.08 -24.04
C THR A 185 -3.78 -33.89 -24.77
N ASN A 186 -4.54 -34.94 -25.11
CA ASN A 186 -5.73 -34.78 -25.99
C ASN A 186 -7.09 -34.73 -25.28
N TYR A 187 -7.20 -35.16 -24.01
CA TYR A 187 -8.49 -35.13 -23.30
C TYR A 187 -8.84 -33.75 -22.70
N GLY A 188 -7.84 -32.89 -22.45
CA GLY A 188 -8.07 -31.55 -21.89
C GLY A 188 -8.90 -30.65 -22.81
N VAL A 189 -8.62 -30.68 -24.12
CA VAL A 189 -9.35 -29.87 -25.12
C VAL A 189 -10.81 -30.28 -25.21
N ALA A 190 -11.10 -31.58 -25.30
CA ALA A 190 -12.47 -32.09 -25.38
C ALA A 190 -13.27 -31.97 -24.06
N VAL A 191 -12.60 -31.84 -22.91
CA VAL A 191 -13.26 -31.48 -21.63
C VAL A 191 -13.62 -30.00 -21.63
N LEU A 192 -12.68 -29.12 -22.00
CA LEU A 192 -12.93 -27.68 -22.13
C LEU A 192 -14.02 -27.37 -23.16
N ASP A 193 -14.04 -28.03 -24.33
CA ASP A 193 -15.10 -27.85 -25.33
C ASP A 193 -16.49 -28.22 -24.78
N LYS A 194 -16.59 -29.30 -23.99
CA LYS A 194 -17.85 -29.70 -23.34
C LYS A 194 -18.30 -28.65 -22.31
N GLU A 195 -17.37 -28.15 -21.50
CA GLU A 195 -17.64 -27.10 -20.51
C GLU A 195 -18.04 -25.77 -21.19
N ILE A 196 -17.38 -25.41 -22.30
CA ILE A 196 -17.70 -24.23 -23.12
C ILE A 196 -19.09 -24.36 -23.76
N ILE A 197 -19.44 -25.53 -24.31
CA ILE A 197 -20.77 -25.79 -24.86
C ILE A 197 -21.84 -25.69 -23.76
N GLN A 198 -21.62 -26.30 -22.60
CA GLN A 198 -22.52 -26.21 -21.44
C GLN A 198 -22.69 -24.77 -20.96
N LEU A 199 -21.61 -23.99 -20.86
CA LEU A 199 -21.67 -22.55 -20.56
C LEU A 199 -22.48 -21.78 -21.61
N SER A 200 -22.35 -22.11 -22.90
CA SER A 200 -23.16 -21.51 -23.96
C SER A 200 -24.64 -21.85 -23.84
N GLU A 201 -24.98 -23.06 -23.37
CA GLU A 201 -26.36 -23.49 -23.13
C GLU A 201 -26.96 -22.78 -21.91
N TYR A 202 -26.22 -22.72 -20.79
CA TYR A 202 -26.62 -21.94 -19.62
C TYR A 202 -26.81 -20.45 -19.94
N LEU A 203 -25.95 -19.87 -20.79
CA LEU A 203 -26.08 -18.48 -21.24
C LEU A 203 -27.35 -18.27 -22.08
N LYS A 204 -27.64 -19.15 -23.04
CA LYS A 204 -28.88 -19.13 -23.84
C LYS A 204 -30.12 -19.28 -22.96
N GLU A 205 -30.08 -20.20 -22.00
CA GLU A 205 -31.19 -20.45 -21.07
C GLU A 205 -31.41 -19.29 -20.10
N ALA A 206 -30.33 -18.64 -19.62
CA ALA A 206 -30.40 -17.43 -18.81
C ALA A 206 -31.02 -16.26 -19.60
N LEU A 207 -30.61 -16.05 -20.86
CA LEU A 207 -31.16 -15.02 -21.74
C LEU A 207 -32.65 -15.26 -22.05
N GLN A 208 -33.07 -16.52 -22.25
CA GLN A 208 -34.48 -16.87 -22.41
C GLN A 208 -35.30 -16.60 -21.14
N ARG A 209 -34.77 -16.95 -19.95
CA ARG A 209 -35.40 -16.60 -18.67
C ARG A 209 -35.53 -15.08 -18.50
N GLU A 210 -34.51 -14.32 -18.88
CA GLU A 210 -34.54 -12.85 -18.83
C GLU A 210 -35.63 -12.27 -19.75
N LEU A 211 -35.74 -12.75 -20.99
CA LEU A 211 -36.78 -12.32 -21.92
C LEU A 211 -38.20 -12.62 -21.40
N VAL A 212 -38.41 -13.82 -20.83
CA VAL A 212 -39.68 -14.20 -20.21
C VAL A 212 -39.98 -13.35 -18.96
N LEU A 213 -38.96 -13.00 -18.17
CA LEU A 213 -39.13 -12.09 -17.03
C LEU A 213 -39.48 -10.67 -17.48
N LYS A 214 -38.85 -10.14 -18.55
CA LYS A 214 -39.20 -8.85 -19.16
C LYS A 214 -40.64 -8.85 -19.66
N GLN A 215 -41.08 -9.88 -20.39
CA GLN A 215 -42.45 -9.99 -20.86
C GLN A 215 -43.46 -10.06 -19.69
N LYS A 216 -43.14 -10.83 -18.64
CA LYS A 216 -43.95 -10.87 -17.41
C LYS A 216 -44.01 -9.51 -16.71
N MET A 217 -42.92 -8.74 -16.71
CA MET A 217 -42.88 -7.39 -16.14
C MET A 217 -43.82 -6.45 -16.89
N VAL A 218 -43.80 -6.45 -18.24
CA VAL A 218 -44.71 -5.64 -19.07
C VAL A 218 -46.17 -6.00 -18.80
N ILE A 219 -46.50 -7.29 -18.74
CA ILE A 219 -47.87 -7.75 -18.43
C ILE A 219 -48.29 -7.34 -17.01
N LEU A 220 -47.40 -7.45 -16.01
CA LEU A 220 -47.68 -7.01 -14.64
C LEU A 220 -47.87 -5.50 -14.54
N GLN A 221 -47.13 -4.71 -15.33
CA GLN A 221 -47.26 -3.25 -15.39
C GLN A 221 -48.59 -2.82 -16.04
N ASP A 222 -49.00 -3.47 -17.13
CA ASP A 222 -50.30 -3.25 -17.76
C ASP A 222 -51.47 -3.63 -16.83
N LEU A 223 -51.39 -4.82 -16.21
CA LEU A 223 -52.37 -5.27 -15.20
C LEU A 223 -52.45 -4.31 -14.00
N LEU A 224 -51.31 -3.80 -13.53
CA LEU A 224 -51.28 -2.80 -12.45
C LEU A 224 -51.96 -1.49 -12.88
N SER A 225 -51.68 -1.00 -14.10
CA SER A 225 -52.32 0.21 -14.62
C SER A 225 -53.85 0.05 -14.74
N THR A 226 -54.29 -1.13 -15.19
CA THR A 226 -55.71 -1.46 -15.30
C THR A 226 -56.36 -1.63 -13.93
N LEU A 227 -55.67 -2.23 -12.95
CA LEU A 227 -56.15 -2.34 -11.57
C LEU A 227 -56.30 -0.98 -10.89
N ILE A 228 -55.34 -0.08 -11.06
CA ILE A 228 -55.40 1.30 -10.54
C ILE A 228 -56.62 2.00 -11.13
N ARG A 229 -56.75 2.04 -12.46
CA ARG A 229 -57.90 2.64 -13.16
C ARG A 229 -59.25 2.04 -12.74
N ALA A 230 -59.32 0.73 -12.56
CA ALA A 230 -60.52 0.06 -12.06
C ALA A 230 -60.84 0.48 -10.62
N SER A 231 -59.83 0.58 -9.74
CA SER A 231 -60.02 1.04 -8.36
C SER A 231 -60.48 2.50 -8.29
N ASP A 232 -59.91 3.39 -9.11
CA ASP A 232 -60.35 4.79 -9.21
C ASP A 232 -61.80 4.90 -9.68
N SER A 233 -62.20 4.07 -10.65
CA SER A 233 -63.59 4.02 -11.13
C SER A 233 -64.55 3.49 -10.06
N SER A 234 -64.12 2.50 -9.28
CA SER A 234 -64.90 1.89 -8.19
C SER A 234 -65.15 2.89 -7.06
N TRP A 235 -64.10 3.52 -6.52
CA TRP A 235 -64.25 4.52 -5.45
C TRP A 235 -65.04 5.76 -5.90
N LYS A 236 -64.90 6.17 -7.16
CA LYS A 236 -65.72 7.24 -7.76
C LYS A 236 -67.19 6.83 -7.92
N GLY A 237 -67.46 5.56 -8.26
CA GLY A 237 -68.80 4.98 -8.26
C GLY A 237 -69.42 5.00 -6.86
N GLN A 238 -68.70 4.48 -5.86
CA GLN A 238 -69.10 4.45 -4.46
C GLN A 238 -69.43 5.85 -3.92
N LEU A 239 -68.58 6.85 -4.18
CA LEU A 239 -68.81 8.24 -3.78
C LEU A 239 -70.10 8.82 -4.39
N ASN A 240 -70.37 8.50 -5.66
CA ASN A 240 -71.62 8.92 -6.32
C ASN A 240 -72.85 8.21 -5.76
N GLU A 241 -72.74 6.92 -5.45
CA GLU A 241 -73.80 6.15 -4.79
C GLU A 241 -74.11 6.73 -3.41
N ASP A 242 -73.10 7.02 -2.59
CA ASP A 242 -73.28 7.58 -1.25
C ASP A 242 -73.83 9.02 -1.30
N LYS A 243 -73.45 9.81 -2.31
CA LYS A 243 -74.07 11.11 -2.61
C LYS A 243 -75.55 10.98 -2.99
N LEU A 244 -75.94 9.94 -3.73
CA LEU A 244 -77.34 9.66 -4.07
C LEU A 244 -78.12 9.14 -2.85
N LYS A 245 -77.55 8.27 -2.02
CA LYS A 245 -78.13 7.85 -0.73
C LYS A 245 -78.36 9.04 0.20
N GLY A 246 -77.44 10.00 0.25
CA GLY A 246 -77.61 11.24 1.00
C GLY A 246 -78.83 12.05 0.52
N LYS A 247 -79.01 12.19 -0.80
CA LYS A 247 -80.21 12.82 -1.38
C LYS A 247 -81.49 12.04 -1.08
N LEU A 248 -81.47 10.72 -1.21
CA LEU A 248 -82.62 9.85 -0.90
C LEU A 248 -83.08 10.06 0.54
N ARG A 249 -82.16 9.95 1.51
CA ARG A 249 -82.45 10.20 2.93
C ARG A 249 -83.00 11.61 3.18
N SER A 250 -82.52 12.62 2.46
CA SER A 250 -83.07 13.98 2.56
C SER A 250 -84.53 14.06 2.10
N LEU A 251 -84.89 13.38 1.01
CA LEU A 251 -86.26 13.33 0.49
C LEU A 251 -87.17 12.48 1.39
N GLU A 252 -86.67 11.35 1.90
CA GLU A 252 -87.35 10.50 2.88
C GLU A 252 -87.64 11.27 4.17
N ASN A 253 -86.66 12.02 4.70
CA ASN A 253 -86.83 12.87 5.87
C ASN A 253 -87.85 13.99 5.62
N GLN A 254 -87.80 14.66 4.47
CA GLN A 254 -88.80 15.68 4.10
C GLN A 254 -90.21 15.08 4.06
N LEU A 255 -90.38 13.91 3.42
CA LEU A 255 -91.67 13.21 3.36
C LEU A 255 -92.14 12.76 4.75
N TYR A 256 -91.23 12.26 5.59
CA TYR A 256 -91.52 11.90 6.98
C TYR A 256 -92.01 13.11 7.80
N THR A 257 -91.30 14.24 7.74
CA THR A 257 -91.71 15.48 8.41
C THR A 257 -93.05 16.01 7.88
N CYS A 258 -93.31 15.95 6.58
CA CYS A 258 -94.61 16.33 6.00
C CYS A 258 -95.76 15.39 6.42
N THR A 259 -95.47 14.13 6.72
CA THR A 259 -96.48 13.12 7.13
C THR A 259 -96.82 13.21 8.62
N GLN A 260 -95.91 13.74 9.45
CA GLN A 260 -96.00 13.66 10.91
C GLN A 260 -96.70 14.88 11.53
N LYS A 261 -97.87 14.65 12.14
CA LYS A 261 -98.67 15.68 12.81
C LYS A 261 -98.09 16.03 14.19
N TYR A 262 -97.11 16.94 14.23
CA TYR A 262 -96.50 17.41 15.47
C TYR A 262 -97.37 18.41 16.25
N SER A 263 -97.33 18.32 17.58
CA SER A 263 -97.74 19.42 18.46
C SER A 263 -96.68 20.54 18.41
N PRO A 264 -97.07 21.84 18.36
CA PRO A 264 -96.12 22.97 18.26
C PRO A 264 -95.02 22.96 19.32
N TRP A 265 -95.32 22.51 20.53
CA TRP A 265 -94.35 22.43 21.63
C TRP A 265 -93.32 21.31 21.42
N GLY A 266 -93.75 20.14 20.93
CA GLY A 266 -92.85 19.03 20.60
C GLY A 266 -91.91 19.37 19.45
N MET A 267 -92.41 20.06 18.42
CA MET A 267 -91.59 20.55 17.31
C MET A 267 -90.50 21.51 17.79
N LYS A 268 -90.85 22.47 18.66
CA LYS A 268 -89.88 23.43 19.22
C LYS A 268 -88.79 22.74 20.05
N LYS A 269 -89.14 21.70 20.81
CA LYS A 269 -88.17 20.91 21.59
C LYS A 269 -87.17 20.18 20.68
N VAL A 270 -87.64 19.49 19.65
CA VAL A 270 -86.77 18.77 18.70
C VAL A 270 -85.86 19.74 17.95
N LEU A 271 -86.35 20.92 17.55
CA LEU A 271 -85.51 21.94 16.89
C LEU A 271 -84.39 22.46 17.79
N LEU A 272 -84.64 22.64 19.09
CA LEU A 272 -83.60 23.05 20.05
C LEU A 272 -82.56 21.95 20.25
N GLU A 273 -83.00 20.70 20.44
CA GLU A 273 -82.10 19.53 20.57
C GLU A 273 -81.23 19.32 19.32
N MET A 274 -81.77 19.59 18.12
CA MET A 274 -81.02 19.51 16.86
C MET A 274 -79.98 20.62 16.71
N GLU A 275 -80.30 21.85 17.13
CA GLU A 275 -79.37 22.97 17.08
C GLU A 275 -78.23 22.78 18.11
N ASP A 276 -78.53 22.28 19.32
CA ASP A 276 -77.52 21.90 20.32
C ASP A 276 -76.60 20.78 19.82
N GLN A 277 -77.15 19.75 19.15
CA GLN A 277 -76.35 18.70 18.52
C GLN A 277 -75.44 19.26 17.42
N LYS A 278 -75.98 20.09 16.51
CA LYS A 278 -75.22 20.77 15.45
C LYS A 278 -74.07 21.58 16.03
N ASN A 279 -74.33 22.39 17.05
CA ASN A 279 -73.30 23.20 17.73
C ASN A 279 -72.25 22.31 18.42
N SER A 280 -72.65 21.18 19.03
CA SER A 280 -71.70 20.20 19.59
C SER A 280 -70.81 19.54 18.53
N TYR A 281 -71.36 19.19 17.37
CA TYR A 281 -70.58 18.63 16.25
C TYR A 281 -69.64 19.68 15.64
N GLU A 282 -70.10 20.91 15.44
CA GLU A 282 -69.27 22.01 14.94
C GLU A 282 -68.11 22.32 15.90
N GLN A 283 -68.37 22.37 17.21
CA GLN A 283 -67.34 22.59 18.21
C GLN A 283 -66.29 21.46 18.23
N LYS A 284 -66.72 20.19 18.23
CA LYS A 284 -65.82 19.03 18.14
C LYS A 284 -65.01 19.02 16.84
N ALA A 285 -65.61 19.46 15.73
CA ALA A 285 -64.90 19.60 14.46
C ALA A 285 -63.80 20.66 14.57
N LYS A 286 -64.09 21.85 15.11
CA LYS A 286 -63.11 22.93 15.36
C LYS A 286 -61.97 22.45 16.26
N GLU A 287 -62.27 21.82 17.39
CA GLU A 287 -61.27 21.25 18.32
C GLU A 287 -60.39 20.19 17.63
N SER A 288 -60.98 19.32 16.80
CA SER A 288 -60.21 18.33 16.04
C SER A 288 -59.29 18.98 14.99
N LEU A 289 -59.74 20.03 14.31
CA LEU A 289 -58.95 20.77 13.32
C LEU A 289 -57.81 21.55 13.98
N GLN A 290 -58.08 22.19 15.12
CA GLN A 290 -57.04 22.85 15.92
C GLN A 290 -55.96 21.86 16.35
N LYS A 291 -56.35 20.69 16.90
CA LYS A 291 -55.41 19.65 17.27
C LYS A 291 -54.55 19.17 16.09
N VAL A 292 -55.15 18.94 14.92
CA VAL A 292 -54.42 18.55 13.70
C VAL A 292 -53.46 19.66 13.23
N LEU A 293 -53.82 20.93 13.37
CA LEU A 293 -52.92 22.06 13.08
C LEU A 293 -51.75 22.12 14.06
N GLU A 294 -51.98 21.94 15.36
CA GLU A 294 -50.92 21.87 16.38
C GLU A 294 -49.96 20.70 16.12
N GLU A 295 -50.50 19.50 15.83
CA GLU A 295 -49.71 18.32 15.43
C GLU A 295 -48.89 18.60 14.16
N LYS A 296 -49.49 19.20 13.13
CA LYS A 296 -48.80 19.62 11.89
C LYS A 296 -47.65 20.58 12.17
N MET A 297 -47.88 21.63 12.95
CA MET A 297 -46.84 22.61 13.29
C MET A 297 -45.68 21.95 14.06
N SER A 298 -45.98 21.01 14.97
CA SER A 298 -44.94 20.26 15.69
C SER A 298 -44.11 19.36 14.76
N ALA A 299 -44.77 18.71 13.78
CA ALA A 299 -44.10 17.87 12.78
C ALA A 299 -43.24 18.70 11.81
N GLU A 300 -43.69 19.88 11.40
CA GLU A 300 -42.90 20.84 10.60
C GLU A 300 -41.66 21.32 11.37
N GLN A 301 -41.78 21.64 12.66
CA GLN A 301 -40.63 22.01 13.50
C GLN A 301 -39.62 20.87 13.65
N GLN A 302 -40.10 19.64 13.86
CA GLN A 302 -39.24 18.44 13.90
C GLN A 302 -38.55 18.20 12.56
N LEU A 303 -39.25 18.32 11.44
CA LEU A 303 -38.69 18.19 10.09
C LEU A 303 -37.60 19.23 9.83
N GLN A 304 -37.81 20.49 10.20
CA GLN A 304 -36.76 21.51 10.07
C GLN A 304 -35.55 21.22 10.98
N SER A 305 -35.77 20.65 12.17
CA SER A 305 -34.68 20.24 13.07
C SER A 305 -33.85 19.10 12.47
N THR A 306 -34.49 18.09 11.90
CA THR A 306 -33.81 16.96 11.25
C THR A 306 -33.15 17.35 9.93
N GLN A 307 -33.71 18.29 9.17
CA GLN A 307 -33.05 18.86 7.99
C GLN A 307 -31.76 19.61 8.36
N ARG A 308 -31.77 20.40 9.44
CA ARG A 308 -30.55 21.09 9.92
C ARG A 308 -29.49 20.10 10.40
N SER A 309 -29.87 19.05 11.13
CA SER A 309 -28.90 18.04 11.59
C SER A 309 -28.38 17.15 10.45
N LEU A 310 -29.19 16.88 9.43
CA LEU A 310 -28.78 16.21 8.20
C LEU A 310 -27.73 17.05 7.44
N ALA A 311 -28.01 18.33 7.18
CA ALA A 311 -27.07 19.22 6.48
C ALA A 311 -25.72 19.34 7.22
N LEU A 312 -25.73 19.40 8.56
CA LEU A 312 -24.51 19.37 9.38
C LEU A 312 -23.77 18.02 9.32
N ALA A 313 -24.48 16.91 9.13
CA ALA A 313 -23.86 15.60 8.94
C ALA A 313 -23.27 15.45 7.52
N GLU A 314 -23.96 15.96 6.51
CA GLU A 314 -23.49 16.00 5.12
C GLU A 314 -22.21 16.85 4.97
N GLN A 315 -22.18 18.04 5.57
CA GLN A 315 -20.98 18.88 5.63
C GLN A 315 -19.79 18.12 6.25
N LYS A 316 -19.99 17.47 7.41
CA LYS A 316 -18.93 16.69 8.06
C LYS A 316 -18.47 15.51 7.21
N CYS A 317 -19.37 14.85 6.49
CA CYS A 317 -19.00 13.80 5.54
C CYS A 317 -18.12 14.33 4.39
N GLU A 318 -18.35 15.56 3.91
CA GLU A 318 -17.48 16.23 2.93
C GLU A 318 -16.11 16.58 3.51
N GLU A 319 -16.07 17.09 4.74
CA GLU A 319 -14.82 17.39 5.47
C GLU A 319 -13.97 16.12 5.65
N TRP A 320 -14.58 15.02 6.10
CA TRP A 320 -13.89 13.72 6.25
C TRP A 320 -13.44 13.14 4.90
N ARG A 321 -14.23 13.30 3.83
CA ARG A 321 -13.84 12.84 2.49
C ARG A 321 -12.65 13.62 1.96
N SER A 322 -12.63 14.94 2.17
CA SER A 322 -11.54 15.83 1.77
C SER A 322 -10.24 15.47 2.52
N GLN A 323 -10.31 15.25 3.84
CA GLN A 323 -9.18 14.78 4.64
C GLN A 323 -8.67 13.40 4.21
N TYR A 324 -9.57 12.48 3.85
CA TYR A 324 -9.21 11.15 3.36
C TYR A 324 -8.48 11.21 2.02
N GLU A 325 -8.96 12.01 1.06
CA GLU A 325 -8.29 12.17 -0.24
C GLU A 325 -6.94 12.88 -0.10
N ALA A 326 -6.82 13.93 0.73
CA ALA A 326 -5.54 14.57 1.03
C ALA A 326 -4.53 13.58 1.64
N LEU A 327 -4.92 12.82 2.67
CA LEU A 327 -4.07 11.79 3.26
C LEU A 327 -3.67 10.69 2.25
N LYS A 328 -4.59 10.33 1.34
CA LYS A 328 -4.35 9.37 0.26
C LYS A 328 -3.42 9.92 -0.82
N GLU A 329 -3.33 11.24 -1.00
CA GLU A 329 -2.31 11.89 -1.81
C GLU A 329 -0.96 11.91 -1.09
N ASP A 330 -0.92 12.24 0.21
CA ASP A 330 0.30 12.14 1.04
C ASP A 330 0.90 10.73 1.03
N TRP A 331 0.06 9.68 1.09
CA TRP A 331 0.53 8.30 0.96
C TRP A 331 1.12 7.99 -0.43
N LYS A 332 0.62 8.61 -1.51
CA LYS A 332 1.20 8.45 -2.85
C LYS A 332 2.53 9.19 -2.95
N THR A 333 2.62 10.43 -2.46
CA THR A 333 3.85 11.24 -2.52
C THR A 333 4.96 10.61 -1.68
N LEU A 334 4.64 10.16 -0.46
CA LEU A 334 5.56 9.39 0.37
C LEU A 334 5.97 8.07 -0.32
N GLY A 335 5.03 7.37 -0.97
CA GLY A 335 5.34 6.19 -1.78
C GLY A 335 6.27 6.46 -2.97
N THR A 336 6.18 7.64 -3.60
CA THR A 336 7.15 8.06 -4.63
C THR A 336 8.51 8.40 -4.03
N GLN A 337 8.56 9.06 -2.86
CA GLN A 337 9.81 9.38 -2.17
C GLN A 337 10.56 8.12 -1.72
N TYR A 338 9.86 7.10 -1.22
CA TYR A 338 10.49 5.83 -0.88
C TYR A 338 11.12 5.13 -2.10
N ARG A 339 10.42 5.08 -3.25
CA ARG A 339 10.98 4.51 -4.48
C ARG A 339 12.19 5.28 -5.01
N GLU A 340 12.19 6.61 -4.85
CA GLU A 340 13.32 7.46 -5.22
C GLU A 340 14.54 7.18 -4.32
N LEU A 341 14.34 7.11 -3.00
CA LEU A 341 15.39 6.72 -2.06
C LEU A 341 15.91 5.29 -2.30
N GLU A 342 15.02 4.34 -2.62
CA GLU A 342 15.41 2.99 -3.05
C GLU A 342 16.29 3.04 -4.31
N SER A 343 15.91 3.82 -5.33
CA SER A 343 16.72 4.01 -6.55
C SER A 343 18.11 4.57 -6.23
N GLN A 344 18.18 5.61 -5.39
CA GLN A 344 19.44 6.22 -4.95
C GLN A 344 20.33 5.23 -4.19
N LEU A 345 19.76 4.38 -3.33
CA LEU A 345 20.50 3.32 -2.64
C LEU A 345 21.08 2.29 -3.63
N HIS A 346 20.33 1.87 -4.64
CA HIS A 346 20.86 0.96 -5.69
C HIS A 346 22.01 1.63 -6.48
N VAL A 347 21.89 2.91 -6.83
CA VAL A 347 22.96 3.67 -7.51
C VAL A 347 24.21 3.77 -6.63
N LEU A 348 24.06 4.04 -5.33
CA LEU A 348 25.18 4.06 -4.38
C LEU A 348 25.82 2.68 -4.22
N GLN A 349 25.03 1.61 -4.17
CA GLN A 349 25.51 0.24 -4.12
C GLN A 349 26.32 -0.14 -5.36
N SER A 350 25.87 0.23 -6.57
CA SER A 350 26.64 0.03 -7.80
C SER A 350 27.94 0.85 -7.83
N LYS A 351 27.92 2.09 -7.32
CA LYS A 351 29.13 2.93 -7.19
C LYS A 351 30.15 2.32 -6.22
N LEU A 352 29.69 1.78 -5.09
CA LEU A 352 30.52 1.10 -4.10
C LEU A 352 31.15 -0.17 -4.69
N GLN A 353 30.35 -1.06 -5.28
CA GLN A 353 30.85 -2.27 -5.95
C GLN A 353 31.87 -1.95 -7.05
N GLY A 354 31.67 -0.85 -7.79
CA GLY A 354 32.64 -0.36 -8.77
C GLY A 354 33.93 0.20 -8.15
N ALA A 355 33.88 0.72 -6.92
CA ALA A 355 35.06 1.12 -6.15
C ALA A 355 35.81 -0.10 -5.61
N ASP A 356 35.11 -1.03 -4.95
CA ASP A 356 35.68 -2.29 -4.45
C ASP A 356 36.41 -3.06 -5.56
N SER A 357 35.84 -3.08 -6.78
CA SER A 357 36.45 -3.72 -7.95
C SER A 357 37.76 -3.05 -8.39
N ARG A 358 37.83 -1.71 -8.34
CA ARG A 358 39.05 -0.93 -8.66
C ARG A 358 40.09 -1.07 -7.57
N ASP A 359 39.69 -1.08 -6.30
CA ASP A 359 40.59 -1.28 -5.17
C ASP A 359 41.16 -2.71 -5.19
N LEU A 360 40.37 -3.72 -5.58
CA LEU A 360 40.87 -5.09 -5.77
C LEU A 360 41.92 -5.16 -6.88
N GLN A 361 41.72 -4.45 -8.00
CA GLN A 361 42.69 -4.36 -9.09
C GLN A 361 43.97 -3.64 -8.65
N MET A 362 43.85 -2.51 -7.94
CA MET A 362 45.00 -1.77 -7.42
C MET A 362 45.81 -2.63 -6.42
N ASN A 363 45.15 -3.33 -5.51
CA ASN A 363 45.78 -4.26 -4.58
C ASN A 363 46.37 -5.51 -5.25
N GLN A 364 45.95 -5.88 -6.46
CA GLN A 364 46.63 -6.90 -7.27
C GLN A 364 47.90 -6.32 -7.91
N ALA A 365 47.83 -5.13 -8.49
CA ALA A 365 48.98 -4.46 -9.08
C ALA A 365 50.08 -4.16 -8.05
N LEU A 366 49.72 -3.70 -6.85
CA LEU A 366 50.67 -3.48 -5.75
C LEU A 366 51.40 -4.78 -5.37
N ARG A 367 50.68 -5.90 -5.20
CA ARG A 367 51.29 -7.19 -4.88
C ARG A 367 52.24 -7.70 -5.98
N LEU A 368 51.93 -7.46 -7.25
CA LEU A 368 52.85 -7.79 -8.35
C LEU A 368 54.13 -6.94 -8.26
N LEU A 369 53.99 -5.63 -8.03
CA LEU A 369 55.12 -4.71 -7.90
C LEU A 369 55.99 -5.00 -6.65
N GLU A 370 55.36 -5.41 -5.55
CA GLU A 370 56.04 -5.87 -4.32
C GLU A 370 56.83 -7.16 -4.56
N ASN A 371 56.28 -8.12 -5.32
CA ASN A 371 56.98 -9.35 -5.69
C ASN A 371 58.18 -9.03 -6.61
N GLU A 372 57.98 -8.23 -7.67
CA GLU A 372 59.06 -7.79 -8.56
C GLU A 372 60.16 -7.06 -7.78
N HIS A 373 59.79 -6.21 -6.81
CA HIS A 373 60.77 -5.54 -5.95
C HIS A 373 61.56 -6.54 -5.09
N GLN A 374 60.92 -7.55 -4.51
CA GLN A 374 61.59 -8.61 -3.75
C GLN A 374 62.52 -9.46 -4.62
N GLU A 375 62.11 -9.80 -5.85
CA GLU A 375 62.93 -10.53 -6.82
C GLU A 375 64.18 -9.72 -7.22
N LEU A 376 64.02 -8.42 -7.48
CA LEU A 376 65.13 -7.52 -7.78
C LEU A 376 66.06 -7.34 -6.57
N GLN A 377 65.50 -7.24 -5.35
CA GLN A 377 66.26 -7.15 -4.10
C GLN A 377 67.14 -8.40 -3.90
N ALA A 378 66.56 -9.60 -4.01
CA ALA A 378 67.29 -10.86 -3.91
C ALA A 378 68.38 -10.98 -5.01
N LYS A 379 68.11 -10.50 -6.23
CA LYS A 379 69.10 -10.48 -7.31
C LYS A 379 70.26 -9.52 -7.04
N ILE A 380 69.99 -8.37 -6.41
CA ILE A 380 71.04 -7.44 -5.95
C ILE A 380 71.90 -8.10 -4.86
N GLU A 381 71.29 -8.78 -3.90
CA GLU A 381 72.00 -9.49 -2.82
C GLU A 381 72.90 -10.60 -3.36
N CYS A 382 72.42 -11.42 -4.32
CA CYS A 382 73.27 -12.40 -5.01
C CYS A 382 74.46 -11.75 -5.74
N LEU A 383 74.23 -10.68 -6.51
CA LEU A 383 75.29 -9.98 -7.24
C LEU A 383 76.28 -9.24 -6.33
N GLN A 384 75.87 -8.87 -5.12
CA GLN A 384 76.78 -8.37 -4.08
C GLN A 384 77.64 -9.51 -3.53
N GLY A 385 77.06 -10.66 -3.18
CA GLY A 385 77.81 -11.84 -2.76
C GLY A 385 78.85 -12.32 -3.79
N ASP A 386 78.47 -12.37 -5.08
CA ASP A 386 79.38 -12.73 -6.18
C ASP A 386 80.53 -11.72 -6.32
N ARG A 387 80.24 -10.43 -6.13
CA ARG A 387 81.25 -9.36 -6.15
C ARG A 387 82.21 -9.47 -4.97
N ASP A 388 81.69 -9.71 -3.77
CA ASP A 388 82.49 -9.82 -2.56
C ASP A 388 83.41 -11.06 -2.63
N LEU A 389 82.92 -12.16 -3.20
CA LEU A 389 83.73 -13.34 -3.53
C LEU A 389 84.83 -13.02 -4.54
N CYS A 390 84.50 -12.40 -5.68
CA CYS A 390 85.50 -11.96 -6.66
C CYS A 390 86.51 -10.96 -6.07
N SER A 391 86.09 -10.09 -5.15
CA SER A 391 86.99 -9.16 -4.45
C SER A 391 87.96 -9.91 -3.54
N SER A 392 87.49 -10.96 -2.86
CA SER A 392 88.31 -11.82 -2.01
C SER A 392 89.31 -12.64 -2.82
N ASP A 393 88.88 -13.19 -3.96
CA ASP A 393 89.74 -13.94 -4.89
C ASP A 393 90.80 -13.04 -5.53
N THR A 394 90.43 -11.83 -5.97
CA THR A 394 91.39 -10.87 -6.53
C THR A 394 92.38 -10.36 -5.48
N GLN A 395 91.94 -10.11 -4.25
CA GLN A 395 92.81 -9.79 -3.12
C GLN A 395 93.81 -10.94 -2.84
N HIS A 396 93.32 -12.18 -2.78
CA HIS A 396 94.15 -13.37 -2.56
C HIS A 396 95.17 -13.59 -3.69
N LEU A 397 94.77 -13.43 -4.96
CA LEU A 397 95.69 -13.47 -6.11
C LEU A 397 96.71 -12.34 -6.07
N GLN A 398 96.32 -11.13 -5.67
CA GLN A 398 97.24 -10.01 -5.52
C GLN A 398 98.27 -10.26 -4.42
N ASP A 399 97.88 -10.89 -3.31
CA ASP A 399 98.81 -11.29 -2.26
C ASP A 399 99.70 -12.48 -2.66
N GLN A 400 99.20 -13.42 -3.48
CA GLN A 400 100.05 -14.45 -4.10
C GLN A 400 101.09 -13.83 -5.03
N LEU A 401 100.68 -12.85 -5.86
CA LEU A 401 101.57 -12.12 -6.75
C LEU A 401 102.67 -11.41 -5.95
N LYS A 402 102.32 -10.63 -4.91
CA LYS A 402 103.29 -9.98 -4.02
C LYS A 402 104.29 -10.97 -3.43
N ARG A 403 103.85 -12.11 -2.90
CA ARG A 403 104.75 -13.16 -2.39
C ARG A 403 105.71 -13.67 -3.47
N SER A 404 105.20 -13.91 -4.69
CA SER A 404 106.05 -14.32 -5.82
C SER A 404 107.04 -13.24 -6.27
N GLU A 405 106.68 -11.95 -6.14
CA GLU A 405 107.56 -10.82 -6.40
C GLU A 405 108.62 -10.65 -5.31
N GLU A 406 108.26 -10.82 -4.04
CA GLU A 406 109.18 -10.87 -2.90
C GLU A 406 110.17 -12.05 -3.01
N GLU A 407 109.68 -13.25 -3.35
CA GLU A 407 110.51 -14.41 -3.65
C GLU A 407 111.44 -14.16 -4.85
N LYS A 408 110.93 -13.55 -5.93
CA LYS A 408 111.74 -13.15 -7.09
C LYS A 408 112.80 -12.12 -6.70
N LEU A 409 112.50 -11.13 -5.85
CA LEU A 409 113.47 -10.17 -5.35
C LEU A 409 114.51 -10.84 -4.43
N ALA A 410 114.10 -11.79 -3.60
CA ALA A 410 115.00 -12.60 -2.78
C ALA A 410 115.91 -13.51 -3.64
N LEU A 411 115.40 -14.04 -4.76
CA LEU A 411 116.20 -14.77 -5.75
C LEU A 411 117.13 -13.84 -6.53
N VAL A 412 116.69 -12.65 -6.93
CA VAL A 412 117.54 -11.64 -7.61
C VAL A 412 118.66 -11.17 -6.70
N THR A 413 118.40 -10.91 -5.42
CA THR A 413 119.44 -10.54 -4.46
C THR A 413 120.41 -11.70 -4.19
N LYS A 414 119.95 -12.95 -4.11
CA LYS A 414 120.82 -14.14 -4.10
C LYS A 414 121.66 -14.27 -5.38
N VAL A 415 121.09 -14.01 -6.56
CA VAL A 415 121.82 -14.00 -7.83
C VAL A 415 122.85 -12.88 -7.86
N GLN A 416 122.55 -11.70 -7.34
CA GLN A 416 123.51 -10.59 -7.18
C GLN A 416 124.63 -10.93 -6.19
N GLN A 417 124.33 -11.63 -5.09
CA GLN A 417 125.33 -12.16 -4.15
C GLN A 417 126.21 -13.23 -4.79
N LEU A 418 125.64 -14.14 -5.59
CA LEU A 418 126.40 -15.13 -6.33
C LEU A 418 127.21 -14.49 -7.46
N GLN A 419 126.70 -13.44 -8.12
CA GLN A 419 127.45 -12.66 -9.09
C GLN A 419 128.60 -11.90 -8.44
N SER A 420 128.43 -11.30 -7.26
CA SER A 420 129.52 -10.64 -6.56
C SER A 420 130.55 -11.64 -6.03
N LEU A 421 130.14 -12.83 -5.56
CA LEU A 421 131.05 -13.93 -5.25
C LEU A 421 131.79 -14.44 -6.50
N LEU A 422 131.12 -14.60 -7.63
CA LEU A 422 131.73 -14.98 -8.90
C LEU A 422 132.66 -13.89 -9.43
N GLN A 423 132.32 -12.62 -9.23
CA GLN A 423 133.15 -11.47 -9.61
C GLN A 423 134.36 -11.33 -8.67
N ASN A 424 134.22 -11.67 -7.39
CA ASN A 424 135.34 -11.79 -6.45
C ASN A 424 136.24 -12.98 -6.80
N GLN A 425 135.68 -14.13 -7.20
CA GLN A 425 136.46 -15.26 -7.76
C GLN A 425 137.10 -14.90 -9.10
N SER A 426 136.43 -14.11 -9.94
CA SER A 426 136.98 -13.61 -11.21
C SER A 426 138.09 -12.59 -10.97
N LEU A 427 138.01 -11.78 -9.91
CA LEU A 427 139.11 -10.92 -9.45
C LEU A 427 140.27 -11.76 -8.88
N GLN A 428 139.97 -12.85 -8.16
CA GLN A 428 140.94 -13.81 -7.65
C GLN A 428 141.65 -14.60 -8.77
N LEU A 429 140.96 -14.85 -9.89
CA LEU A 429 141.54 -15.39 -11.12
C LEU A 429 142.27 -14.30 -11.95
N GLN A 430 141.82 -13.04 -11.88
CA GLN A 430 142.46 -11.89 -12.55
C GLN A 430 143.76 -11.45 -11.87
N GLU A 431 143.96 -11.75 -10.58
CA GLU A 431 145.28 -11.68 -9.94
C GLU A 431 146.27 -12.74 -10.49
N GLN A 432 145.77 -13.77 -11.19
CA GLN A 432 146.59 -14.80 -11.83
C GLN A 432 146.65 -14.70 -13.37
N GLU A 433 146.09 -13.65 -13.99
CA GLU A 433 146.26 -13.44 -15.44
C GLU A 433 146.31 -11.95 -15.84
N LYS A 434 147.49 -11.33 -15.65
CA LYS A 434 147.84 -10.04 -16.25
C LYS A 434 148.79 -10.24 -17.43
N LEU A 435 148.31 -10.11 -18.67
CA LEU A 435 149.00 -9.43 -19.79
C LEU A 435 148.18 -9.46 -21.11
N LEU A 436 148.27 -8.36 -21.88
CA LEU A 436 147.94 -8.18 -23.31
C LEU A 436 146.49 -7.83 -23.79
N THR A 437 146.24 -6.51 -23.76
CA THR A 437 145.90 -5.64 -24.94
C THR A 437 144.54 -5.65 -25.66
N LYS A 438 143.83 -4.52 -25.47
CA LYS A 438 143.34 -3.51 -26.47
C LYS A 438 142.15 -3.79 -27.43
N LYS A 439 141.19 -2.85 -27.33
CA LYS A 439 140.37 -2.20 -28.41
C LYS A 439 139.27 -3.07 -29.07
N ASP A 440 138.15 -2.53 -29.56
CA ASP A 440 137.70 -1.14 -29.82
C ASP A 440 136.14 -1.04 -29.79
N GLN A 441 135.57 0.16 -29.57
CA GLN A 441 134.27 0.68 -30.10
C GLN A 441 132.93 -0.08 -29.76
N ALA A 442 131.72 0.52 -29.69
CA ALA A 442 131.25 1.91 -29.53
C ALA A 442 129.77 1.92 -29.05
N LEU A 443 129.28 3.11 -28.63
CA LEU A 443 127.88 3.49 -28.27
C LEU A 443 126.84 3.24 -29.40
N PRO A 444 125.49 3.36 -29.21
CA PRO A 444 124.70 4.09 -28.19
C PRO A 444 123.57 3.27 -27.49
N VAL A 445 122.93 3.63 -26.37
CA VAL A 445 122.20 4.85 -25.93
C VAL A 445 120.90 5.16 -26.72
N TRP A 446 119.76 4.70 -26.18
CA TRP A 446 118.42 5.34 -26.19
C TRP A 446 117.38 4.34 -25.60
N SER A 447 116.21 4.73 -25.08
CA SER A 447 115.78 5.91 -24.30
C SER A 447 114.41 5.61 -23.67
N PRO A 448 113.91 6.40 -22.69
CA PRO A 448 112.71 6.05 -21.92
C PRO A 448 111.42 6.72 -22.42
N LYS A 449 110.26 6.19 -21.95
CA LYS A 449 108.95 6.90 -21.78
C LYS A 449 108.24 7.34 -23.10
N PRO A 450 107.03 7.94 -23.04
CA PRO A 450 105.82 7.60 -22.28
C PRO A 450 104.55 7.73 -23.17
N SER A 451 103.41 8.16 -22.59
CA SER A 451 102.23 8.80 -23.23
C SER A 451 101.23 7.83 -23.90
N SER A 452 99.93 8.16 -24.02
CA SER A 452 99.21 9.39 -23.65
C SER A 452 97.71 9.10 -23.48
N ASN A 453 97.04 9.90 -22.63
CA ASN A 453 95.74 10.58 -22.89
C ASN A 453 94.48 9.75 -23.28
N GLU A 454 93.24 10.20 -23.06
CA GLU A 454 92.70 11.38 -22.37
C GLU A 454 91.23 11.11 -21.96
N ALA A 455 90.80 11.82 -20.91
CA ALA A 455 89.48 12.45 -20.73
C ALA A 455 88.16 11.76 -21.20
N GLU A 456 87.23 11.65 -20.25
CA GLU A 456 85.94 12.39 -20.25
C GLU A 456 85.63 13.22 -21.53
N PRO A 457 84.38 13.19 -22.06
CA PRO A 457 83.34 13.89 -21.30
C PRO A 457 81.88 13.44 -21.47
N GLU A 458 81.04 14.12 -20.67
CA GLU A 458 79.66 14.56 -20.96
C GLU A 458 78.52 13.52 -20.92
N GLY A 459 77.89 13.47 -19.74
CA GLY A 459 76.57 12.86 -19.54
C GLY A 459 75.45 13.64 -20.24
N THR A 460 74.62 12.90 -20.98
CA THR A 460 73.49 13.38 -21.78
C THR A 460 72.39 14.03 -20.93
N GLY A 461 72.06 15.29 -21.22
CA GLY A 461 70.93 15.97 -20.58
C GLY A 461 70.12 16.80 -21.56
N LYS A 462 69.07 16.20 -22.17
CA LYS A 462 68.02 16.90 -22.95
C LYS A 462 66.85 16.01 -23.42
N GLU A 463 66.16 15.31 -22.51
CA GLU A 463 64.95 14.56 -22.89
C GLU A 463 63.92 14.41 -21.73
N LYS A 464 63.40 15.55 -21.24
CA LYS A 464 62.27 15.58 -20.27
C LYS A 464 61.27 16.73 -20.48
N ASP A 465 61.39 17.51 -21.55
CA ASP A 465 60.67 18.79 -21.72
C ASP A 465 59.38 18.68 -22.59
N TRP A 466 59.15 17.52 -23.21
CA TRP A 466 58.00 17.27 -24.08
C TRP A 466 56.80 16.63 -23.35
N ASP A 467 57.02 15.57 -22.56
CA ASP A 467 55.93 14.90 -21.82
C ASP A 467 55.24 15.84 -20.82
N SER A 468 56.01 16.67 -20.11
CA SER A 468 55.45 17.65 -19.15
C SER A 468 54.58 18.71 -19.83
N ARG A 469 54.79 19.00 -21.12
CA ARG A 469 53.98 19.96 -21.89
C ARG A 469 52.63 19.36 -22.29
N ASP A 470 52.61 18.11 -22.74
CA ASP A 470 51.37 17.41 -23.10
C ASP A 470 50.49 17.17 -21.86
N GLU A 471 51.09 16.77 -20.74
CA GLU A 471 50.37 16.62 -19.48
C GLU A 471 49.78 17.96 -18.99
N LEU A 472 50.52 19.08 -19.11
CA LEU A 472 50.02 20.41 -18.78
C LEU A 472 48.83 20.82 -19.67
N GLN A 473 48.88 20.54 -20.98
CA GLN A 473 47.77 20.79 -21.90
C GLN A 473 46.53 19.95 -21.55
N LYS A 474 46.71 18.67 -21.23
CA LYS A 474 45.63 17.78 -20.78
C LYS A 474 44.96 18.28 -19.49
N LYS A 475 45.75 18.75 -18.50
CA LYS A 475 45.22 19.38 -17.28
C LYS A 475 44.49 20.69 -17.58
N THR A 476 44.99 21.50 -18.51
CA THR A 476 44.33 22.75 -18.94
C THR A 476 42.94 22.49 -19.55
N LEU A 477 42.82 21.50 -20.43
CA LEU A 477 41.53 21.10 -21.01
C LEU A 477 40.56 20.56 -19.96
N GLN A 478 41.06 19.79 -18.98
CA GLN A 478 40.25 19.28 -17.87
C GLN A 478 39.73 20.42 -16.96
N LEU A 479 40.56 21.42 -16.68
CA LEU A 479 40.15 22.61 -15.94
C LEU A 479 39.11 23.42 -16.72
N GLN A 480 39.30 23.63 -18.02
CA GLN A 480 38.34 24.35 -18.87
C GLN A 480 36.99 23.63 -18.97
N ALA A 481 36.99 22.30 -19.00
CA ALA A 481 35.76 21.50 -18.95
C ALA A 481 35.02 21.69 -17.60
N LYS A 482 35.76 21.61 -16.48
CA LYS A 482 35.19 21.86 -15.15
C LYS A 482 34.70 23.30 -14.96
N GLU A 483 35.35 24.28 -15.57
CA GLU A 483 34.92 25.68 -15.58
C GLU A 483 33.61 25.88 -16.36
N LYS A 484 33.35 25.09 -17.43
CA LYS A 484 32.05 25.07 -18.12
C LYS A 484 30.95 24.46 -17.25
N GLU A 485 31.21 23.30 -16.65
CA GLU A 485 30.30 22.63 -15.70
C GLU A 485 29.96 23.55 -14.52
N CYS A 486 30.94 24.30 -13.98
CA CYS A 486 30.68 25.33 -12.98
C CYS A 486 29.76 26.44 -13.50
N ARG A 487 29.98 26.97 -14.71
CA ARG A 487 29.09 28.00 -15.31
C ARG A 487 27.66 27.49 -15.49
N GLU A 488 27.50 26.26 -15.95
CA GLU A 488 26.20 25.60 -16.12
C GLU A 488 25.48 25.48 -14.77
N LEU A 489 26.15 24.95 -13.74
CA LEU A 489 25.60 24.86 -12.37
C LEU A 489 25.26 26.22 -11.75
N HIS A 490 26.03 27.28 -12.02
CA HIS A 490 25.66 28.64 -11.57
C HIS A 490 24.39 29.12 -12.28
N SER A 491 24.24 28.88 -13.59
CA SER A 491 23.01 29.24 -14.31
C SER A 491 21.79 28.46 -13.85
N GLU A 492 21.94 27.18 -13.46
CA GLU A 492 20.87 26.39 -12.83
C GLU A 492 20.48 26.97 -11.45
N LEU A 493 21.45 27.39 -10.65
CA LEU A 493 21.22 28.01 -9.36
C LEU A 493 20.53 29.38 -9.47
N ASP A 494 20.89 30.19 -10.46
CA ASP A 494 20.24 31.47 -10.76
C ASP A 494 18.78 31.25 -11.19
N ASN A 495 18.52 30.29 -12.09
CA ASN A 495 17.17 29.91 -12.52
C ASN A 495 16.30 29.45 -11.33
N LEU A 496 16.83 28.59 -10.44
CA LEU A 496 16.14 28.15 -9.23
C LEU A 496 15.87 29.32 -8.25
N SER A 497 16.78 30.29 -8.19
CA SER A 497 16.61 31.50 -7.38
C SER A 497 15.48 32.38 -7.91
N ASP A 498 15.37 32.54 -9.23
CA ASP A 498 14.27 33.25 -9.89
C ASP A 498 12.92 32.53 -9.72
N GLU A 499 12.89 31.20 -9.78
CA GLU A 499 11.69 30.40 -9.48
C GLU A 499 11.25 30.57 -8.01
N TYR A 500 12.19 30.58 -7.07
CA TYR A 500 11.92 30.84 -5.66
C TYR A 500 11.34 32.25 -5.44
N LEU A 501 11.94 33.29 -6.06
CA LEU A 501 11.42 34.66 -6.03
C LEU A 501 10.06 34.82 -6.74
N SER A 502 9.78 34.01 -7.77
CA SER A 502 8.47 33.93 -8.41
C SER A 502 7.41 33.33 -7.48
N CYS A 503 7.74 32.24 -6.78
CA CYS A 503 6.87 31.61 -5.78
C CYS A 503 6.60 32.54 -4.59
N LEU A 504 7.60 33.26 -4.08
CA LEU A 504 7.42 34.25 -3.02
C LEU A 504 6.46 35.39 -3.44
N ARG A 505 6.60 35.93 -4.65
CA ARG A 505 5.70 36.97 -5.18
C ARG A 505 4.26 36.47 -5.30
N LYS A 506 4.05 35.22 -5.77
CA LYS A 506 2.72 34.59 -5.82
C LYS A 506 2.12 34.44 -4.42
N LEU A 507 2.90 33.99 -3.44
CA LEU A 507 2.45 33.86 -2.05
C LEU A 507 2.08 35.21 -1.41
N GLN A 508 2.85 36.27 -1.69
CA GLN A 508 2.50 37.63 -1.27
C GLN A 508 1.17 38.07 -1.90
N HIS A 509 1.00 37.86 -3.21
CA HIS A 509 -0.24 38.22 -3.91
C HIS A 509 -1.47 37.49 -3.35
N CYS A 510 -1.41 36.17 -3.17
CA CYS A 510 -2.50 35.39 -2.55
C CYS A 510 -2.83 35.89 -1.13
N ARG A 511 -1.82 36.34 -0.37
CA ARG A 511 -2.02 36.92 0.97
C ARG A 511 -2.71 38.29 0.91
N GLU A 512 -2.39 39.11 -0.09
CA GLU A 512 -3.04 40.39 -0.34
C GLU A 512 -4.51 40.21 -0.78
N GLU A 513 -4.79 39.28 -1.70
CA GLU A 513 -6.16 38.94 -2.11
C GLU A 513 -7.02 38.44 -0.94
N LEU A 514 -6.43 37.61 -0.07
CA LEU A 514 -7.09 37.10 1.13
C LEU A 514 -7.35 38.21 2.16
N ASN A 515 -6.42 39.15 2.34
CA ASN A 515 -6.61 40.34 3.17
C ASN A 515 -7.69 41.26 2.60
N GLN A 516 -7.70 41.52 1.28
CA GLN A 516 -8.73 42.33 0.61
C GLN A 516 -10.12 41.69 0.74
N SER A 517 -10.20 40.36 0.60
CA SER A 517 -11.44 39.59 0.78
C SER A 517 -11.97 39.66 2.22
N GLN A 518 -11.09 39.71 3.23
CA GLN A 518 -11.46 39.92 4.63
C GLN A 518 -11.85 41.37 4.95
N GLN A 519 -11.32 42.35 4.21
CA GLN A 519 -11.58 43.78 4.42
C GLN A 519 -12.83 44.31 3.71
N GLN A 520 -13.50 43.54 2.85
CA GLN A 520 -14.80 43.96 2.31
C GLN A 520 -15.82 44.17 3.43
N PRO A 521 -16.35 45.40 3.62
CA PRO A 521 -17.38 45.62 4.62
C PRO A 521 -18.61 44.79 4.25
N ARG A 522 -19.14 44.02 5.20
CA ARG A 522 -20.46 43.39 5.06
C ARG A 522 -21.48 44.47 4.74
N ARG A 523 -21.83 44.63 3.45
CA ARG A 523 -22.84 45.61 3.02
C ARG A 523 -24.16 45.26 3.69
N VAL A 524 -24.56 46.10 4.63
CA VAL A 524 -25.84 46.06 5.30
C VAL A 524 -26.95 46.17 4.23
N ARG A 525 -27.58 45.05 3.90
CA ARG A 525 -29.02 45.04 3.64
C ARG A 525 -29.67 44.67 4.97
N GLY A 526 -30.36 45.57 5.66
CA GLY A 526 -31.08 46.74 5.16
C GLY A 526 -32.54 46.48 5.44
N SER A 527 -33.01 47.02 6.58
CA SER A 527 -34.35 46.83 7.10
C SER A 527 -35.44 47.13 6.07
N LEU A 528 -36.45 46.26 6.01
CA LEU A 528 -37.80 46.61 5.56
C LEU A 528 -38.79 46.07 6.59
N LEU A 529 -39.00 46.88 7.63
CA LEU A 529 -40.16 46.82 8.51
C LEU A 529 -41.41 47.38 7.79
N LEU A 530 -42.58 47.07 8.38
CA LEU A 530 -43.92 47.58 8.05
C LEU A 530 -44.61 46.93 6.83
N TYR A 531 -45.61 46.08 7.09
CA TYR A 531 -47.00 46.53 7.17
C TYR A 531 -47.83 45.59 8.08
N SER A 532 -48.83 46.14 8.77
CA SER A 532 -49.69 45.45 9.75
C SER A 532 -50.98 44.90 9.11
N PRO A 533 -51.70 43.97 9.80
CA PRO A 533 -52.90 43.34 9.26
C PRO A 533 -54.15 44.24 9.30
N GLY A 534 -55.08 43.93 8.39
CA GLY A 534 -56.48 44.39 8.38
C GLY A 534 -57.37 43.27 7.89
#